data_AF-A0A182HD84-F1
#
_entry.id   AF-A0A182HD84-F1
#
_cell.length_a   1.000
_cell.length_b   1.000
_cell.length_c   1.000
_cell.angle_alpha   90.00
_cell.angle_beta   90.00
_cell.angle_gamma   90.00
#
_symmetry.space_group_name_H-M   'P 1'
#
loop_
_entity.id
_entity.type
_entity.pdbx_description
1 polymer ?
#
loop_
_entity_poly.entity_id
_entity_poly.type
_entity_poly.pdbx_seq_one_letter_code
_entity_poly.pdbx_strand_id
1 'polypeptide(L)'
;MVNSFIDEIISNSDAILSRLRCQQFLNACSTTDTTTYTELDPSMCSDKKFENALLGCTLDDQKTIKKRLQALLDYLIKQTVVH
;
A
#
# COMPACT_ATOMS: atom_id res chain seq x y z
N MET A 1 -3.06 4.90 -13.70
CA MET A 1 -2.74 6.06 -12.80
C MET A 1 -2.71 5.56 -11.37
N VAL A 2 -1.94 6.17 -10.47
CA VAL A 2 -1.80 5.68 -9.07
C VAL A 2 -3.15 5.62 -8.34
N ASN A 3 -4.08 6.54 -8.63
CA ASN A 3 -5.42 6.53 -8.03
C ASN A 3 -6.19 5.23 -8.27
N SER A 4 -6.06 4.61 -9.45
CA SER A 4 -6.76 3.36 -9.78
C SER A 4 -6.37 2.19 -8.86
N PHE A 5 -5.12 2.17 -8.37
CA PHE A 5 -4.69 1.17 -7.40
C PHE A 5 -5.33 1.39 -6.01
N ILE A 6 -5.54 2.65 -5.62
CA ILE A 6 -6.21 3.00 -4.37
C ILE A 6 -7.70 2.64 -4.48
N ASP A 7 -8.34 2.94 -5.61
CA ASP A 7 -9.73 2.58 -5.88
C ASP A 7 -9.94 1.06 -5.82
N GLU A 8 -8.97 0.28 -6.29
CA GLU A 8 -9.01 -1.19 -6.21
C GLU A 8 -8.98 -1.70 -4.76
N ILE A 9 -8.21 -1.07 -3.86
CA ILE A 9 -8.22 -1.42 -2.42
C ILE A 9 -9.60 -1.12 -1.82
N ILE A 10 -10.19 0.02 -2.14
CA ILE A 10 -11.47 0.45 -1.57
C ILE A 10 -12.62 -0.42 -2.09
N SER A 11 -12.57 -0.82 -3.37
CA SER A 11 -13.59 -1.65 -4.00
C SER A 11 -13.49 -3.13 -3.62
N ASN A 12 -12.41 -3.56 -2.99
CA ASN A 12 -12.20 -4.97 -2.65
C ASN A 12 -13.00 -5.34 -1.39
N SER A 13 -13.86 -6.35 -1.53
CA SER A 13 -14.74 -6.83 -0.47
C SER A 13 -14.00 -7.52 0.69
N ASP A 14 -12.78 -7.99 0.44
CA ASP A 14 -11.96 -8.69 1.43
C ASP A 14 -11.06 -7.70 2.18
N ALA A 15 -11.41 -7.39 3.42
CA ALA A 15 -10.70 -6.42 4.24
C ALA A 15 -9.26 -6.87 4.57
N ILE A 16 -9.00 -8.18 4.67
CA ILE A 16 -7.66 -8.71 4.98
C ILE A 16 -6.75 -8.55 3.76
N LEU A 17 -7.24 -8.93 2.58
CA LEU A 17 -6.49 -8.77 1.33
C LEU A 17 -6.25 -7.30 0.99
N SER A 18 -7.26 -6.45 1.24
CA SER A 18 -7.16 -5.00 1.08
C SER A 18 -6.10 -4.40 2.00
N ARG A 19 -6.06 -4.86 3.26
CA ARG A 19 -5.03 -4.46 4.23
C ARG A 19 -3.64 -4.88 3.76
N LEU A 20 -3.48 -6.13 3.32
CA LEU A 20 -2.22 -6.66 2.81
C LEU A 20 -1.69 -5.82 1.64
N ARG A 21 -2.53 -5.56 0.63
CA ARG A 21 -2.14 -4.73 -0.53
C ARG A 21 -1.84 -3.28 -0.14
N CYS A 22 -2.63 -2.70 0.75
CA CYS A 22 -2.38 -1.34 1.23
C CYS A 22 -1.00 -1.25 1.91
N GLN A 23 -0.61 -2.28 2.67
CA GLN A 23 0.72 -2.38 3.27
C GLN A 23 1.82 -2.45 2.19
N GLN A 24 1.64 -3.28 1.16
CA GLN A 24 2.60 -3.42 0.05
C GLN A 24 2.78 -2.11 -0.75
N PHE A 25 1.71 -1.31 -0.91
CA PHE A 25 1.81 0.01 -1.54
C PHE A 25 2.53 1.03 -0.65
N LEU A 26 2.30 0.99 0.67
CA LEU A 26 3.02 1.84 1.62
C LEU A 26 4.52 1.53 1.68
N ASN A 27 4.87 0.25 1.53
CA ASN A 27 6.26 -0.17 1.42
C ASN A 27 6.91 0.42 0.17
N ALA A 28 6.21 0.42 -0.98
CA ALA A 28 6.69 1.07 -2.20
C ALA A 28 6.83 2.61 -2.07
N CYS A 29 6.07 3.25 -1.19
CA CYS A 29 6.24 4.67 -0.84
C CYS A 29 7.41 4.94 0.11
N SER A 30 8.08 3.91 0.61
CA SER A 30 9.24 4.06 1.50
C SER A 30 10.49 3.65 0.73
N THR A 31 11.50 4.51 0.71
CA THR A 31 12.78 4.26 0.04
C THR A 31 13.67 3.27 0.79
N THR A 32 13.10 2.51 1.74
CA THR A 32 13.84 1.50 2.48
C THR A 32 14.00 0.29 1.57
N ASP A 33 15.24 -0.12 1.31
CA ASP A 33 15.58 -1.37 0.62
C ASP A 33 14.99 -2.57 1.37
N THR A 34 13.72 -2.88 1.10
CA THR A 34 13.00 -4.05 1.61
C THR A 34 13.45 -5.34 0.93
N THR A 35 14.44 -5.27 0.04
CA THR A 35 15.16 -6.39 -0.58
C THR A 35 15.83 -7.31 0.45
N THR A 36 15.92 -6.90 1.72
CA THR A 36 16.51 -7.68 2.82
C THR A 36 15.49 -8.41 3.70
N TYR A 37 14.18 -8.15 3.55
CA TYR A 37 13.16 -8.85 4.34
C TYR A 37 12.66 -10.07 3.60
N THR A 38 13.07 -11.20 4.16
CA THR A 38 12.82 -12.59 3.81
C THR A 38 11.38 -12.89 3.43
N GLU A 39 11.24 -13.89 2.54
CA GLU A 39 10.05 -14.54 1.98
C GLU A 39 9.04 -15.11 3.01
N LEU A 40 9.11 -14.67 4.26
CA LEU A 40 8.34 -15.16 5.41
C LEU A 40 7.04 -14.39 5.64
N ASP A 41 6.94 -13.14 5.17
CA ASP A 41 5.71 -12.35 5.27
C ASP A 41 5.45 -11.54 3.98
N PRO A 42 4.41 -11.89 3.19
CA PRO A 42 4.10 -11.18 1.95
C PRO A 42 3.68 -9.71 2.16
N SER A 43 3.39 -9.28 3.40
CA SER A 43 3.09 -7.87 3.71
C SER A 43 4.32 -6.98 3.80
N MET A 44 5.52 -7.56 3.83
CA MET A 44 6.81 -6.84 3.83
C MET A 44 7.33 -6.52 2.42
N CYS A 45 6.79 -7.17 1.38
CA CYS A 45 7.16 -6.89 -0.01
C CYS A 45 6.57 -5.56 -0.50
N SER A 46 7.28 -4.86 -1.39
CA SER A 46 6.71 -3.74 -2.15
C SER A 46 6.01 -4.24 -3.42
N ASP A 47 4.87 -3.65 -3.78
CA ASP A 47 4.23 -3.96 -5.06
C ASP A 47 4.99 -3.26 -6.20
N LYS A 48 5.59 -4.06 -7.09
CA LYS A 48 6.43 -3.56 -8.19
C LYS A 48 5.66 -2.78 -9.26
N LYS A 49 4.38 -3.07 -9.47
CA LYS A 49 3.56 -2.33 -10.44
C LYS A 49 3.22 -0.95 -9.91
N PHE A 50 2.85 -0.89 -8.63
CA PHE A 50 2.60 0.37 -7.93
C PHE A 50 3.89 1.20 -7.80
N GLU A 51 5.01 0.58 -7.42
CA GLU A 51 6.33 1.23 -7.32
C GLU A 51 6.70 1.91 -8.65
N ASN A 52 6.57 1.21 -9.78
CA ASN A 52 6.84 1.79 -11.09
C ASN A 52 5.89 2.94 -11.45
N ALA A 53 4.60 2.83 -11.10
CA ALA A 53 3.64 3.91 -11.30
C ALA A 53 3.93 5.13 -10.42
N LEU A 54 4.41 4.90 -9.19
CA LEU A 54 4.74 5.93 -8.20
C LEU A 54 5.98 6.73 -8.62
N LEU A 55 6.98 6.08 -9.23
CA LEU A 55 8.17 6.75 -9.77
C LEU A 55 7.84 7.76 -10.87
N GLY A 56 6.71 7.58 -11.56
CA GLY A 56 6.18 8.55 -12.54
C GLY A 56 5.48 9.76 -11.92
N CYS A 57 5.26 9.79 -10.61
CA CYS A 57 4.63 10.90 -9.90
C CYS A 57 5.64 11.90 -9.33
N THR A 58 5.21 13.15 -9.15
CA THR A 58 6.04 14.16 -8.48
C THR A 58 6.25 13.81 -7.01
N LEU A 59 7.29 14.36 -6.37
CA LEU A 59 7.55 14.12 -4.95
C LEU A 59 6.41 14.60 -4.04
N ASP A 60 5.65 15.62 -4.45
CA ASP A 60 4.49 16.10 -3.69
C ASP A 60 3.32 15.11 -3.79
N ASP A 61 3.05 14.61 -5.01
CA ASP A 61 2.07 13.55 -5.24
C ASP A 61 2.41 12.31 -4.41
N GLN A 62 3.67 11.87 -4.41
CA GLN A 62 4.11 10.71 -3.62
C GLN A 62 3.85 10.88 -2.12
N LYS A 63 4.10 12.08 -1.56
CA LYS A 63 3.77 12.39 -0.15
C LYS A 63 2.27 12.35 0.10
N THR A 64 1.48 12.90 -0.81
CA THR A 64 0.02 12.92 -0.71
C THR A 64 -0.58 11.52 -0.81
N ILE A 65 -0.09 10.70 -1.75
CA ILE A 65 -0.46 9.30 -1.93
C ILE A 65 -0.12 8.49 -0.67
N LYS A 66 1.09 8.64 -0.11
CA LYS A 66 1.49 7.97 1.13
C LYS A 66 0.55 8.28 2.29
N LYS A 67 0.18 9.55 2.48
CA LYS A 67 -0.78 9.97 3.53
C LYS A 67 -2.15 9.32 3.33
N ARG A 68 -2.64 9.26 2.09
CA ARG A 68 -3.93 8.61 1.77
C ARG A 68 -3.89 7.12 2.08
N LEU A 69 -2.84 6.41 1.67
CA LEU A 69 -2.66 4.99 1.97
C LEU A 69 -2.54 4.73 3.47
N GLN A 70 -1.86 5.60 4.22
CA GLN A 70 -1.73 5.45 5.67
C GLN A 70 -3.10 5.57 6.38
N ALA A 71 -3.93 6.53 5.97
CA ALA A 71 -5.28 6.69 6.49
C ALA A 71 -6.18 5.50 6.12
N LEU A 72 -6.05 4.99 4.89
CA LEU A 72 -6.79 3.81 4.44
C LEU A 72 -6.39 2.56 5.21
N LEU A 73 -5.09 2.36 5.46
CA LEU A 73 -4.60 1.24 6.25
C LEU A 73 -5.15 1.28 7.69
N ASP A 74 -5.16 2.45 8.33
CA ASP A 74 -5.71 2.63 9.68
C ASP A 74 -7.21 2.26 9.73
N TYR A 75 -7.97 2.67 8.71
CA TYR A 75 -9.37 2.28 8.54
C TYR A 75 -9.54 0.76 8.38
N LEU A 76 -8.73 0.12 7.53
CA LEU A 76 -8.78 -1.32 7.30
C LEU A 76 -8.39 -2.12 8.54
N ILE A 77 -7.36 -1.69 9.28
CA ILE A 77 -6.97 -2.29 10.56
C ILE A 77 -8.16 -2.26 11.53
N LYS A 78 -8.81 -1.11 11.69
CA LYS A 78 -10.00 -0.96 12.53
C LYS A 78 -11.15 -1.85 12.09
N GLN A 79 -11.29 -2.19 10.82
CA GLN A 79 -12.32 -3.15 10.38
C GLN A 79 -11.92 -4.60 10.67
N THR A 80 -10.64 -4.95 10.54
CA THR A 80 -10.14 -6.33 10.72
C THR A 80 -9.89 -6.73 12.18
N VAL A 81 -9.75 -5.77 13.11
CA VAL A 81 -9.50 -6.03 14.55
C VAL A 81 -10.81 -6.30 15.33
N VAL A 82 -11.98 -6.09 14.74
CA VAL A 82 -13.30 -6.24 15.41
C VAL A 82 -13.92 -7.63 15.15
N HIS A 83 -13.11 -8.68 15.06
CA HIS A 83 -13.60 -10.07 15.04
C HIS A 83 -12.79 -10.94 15.99
#